data_AF-A0A197JJX4-F1
#
_entry.id   AF-A0A197JJX4-F1
#
_cell.length_a   1.000
_cell.length_b   1.000
_cell.length_c   1.000
_cell.angle_alpha   90.00
_cell.angle_beta   90.00
_cell.angle_gamma   90.00
#
_symmetry.space_group_name_H-M   'P 1'
#
loop_
_entity.id
_entity.type
_entity.pdbx_description
1 polymer ?
#
loop_
_entity_poly.entity_id
_entity_poly.type
_entity_poly.pdbx_seq_one_letter_code
_entity_poly.pdbx_strand_id
1 'polypeptide(L)'
;MATFLQQTVSILLRTTSPSAPPIPKAQVLQQMKITLTCLAALILPNVALAQHYACMRVFAGHYAEVLHVAIFDSNRNIIMDETKSFVGNDHFTMKNGRGRFDWRRYSDNWSAAFDGRDWGTYSFQETWSGLTSDFKIGCYDLSHSDYCLEDSLADLKKKCLRKIND
;
A
#
# COMPACT_ATOMS: atom_id res chain seq x y z
N MET A 1 1.63 -13.75 -26.53
CA MET A 1 0.60 -12.69 -26.64
C MET A 1 0.13 -12.47 -28.08
N ALA A 2 1.02 -12.38 -29.09
CA ALA A 2 0.65 -12.14 -30.49
C ALA A 2 -0.32 -13.18 -31.09
N THR A 3 -0.19 -14.46 -30.72
CA THR A 3 -1.03 -15.56 -31.21
C THR A 3 -2.47 -15.55 -30.67
N PHE A 4 -2.70 -14.98 -29.48
CA PHE A 4 -4.03 -14.95 -28.86
C PHE A 4 -4.91 -13.85 -29.48
N LEU A 5 -4.31 -12.68 -29.74
CA LEU A 5 -4.93 -11.57 -30.49
C LEU A 5 -5.32 -11.98 -31.91
N GLN A 6 -4.49 -12.79 -32.59
CA GLN A 6 -4.81 -13.30 -33.93
C GLN A 6 -6.04 -14.22 -33.95
N GLN A 7 -6.25 -15.02 -32.90
CA GLN A 7 -7.43 -15.88 -32.78
C GLN A 7 -8.71 -15.09 -32.45
N THR A 8 -8.62 -14.05 -31.62
CA THR A 8 -9.81 -13.24 -31.26
C THR A 8 -10.31 -12.43 -32.45
N VAL A 9 -9.41 -11.84 -33.24
CA VAL A 9 -9.74 -11.06 -34.45
C VAL A 9 -10.35 -11.95 -35.54
N SER A 10 -9.84 -13.16 -35.74
CA SER A 10 -10.35 -14.10 -36.76
C SER A 10 -11.78 -14.57 -36.50
N ILE A 11 -12.24 -14.54 -35.25
CA ILE A 11 -13.59 -14.98 -34.86
C ILE A 11 -14.60 -13.83 -34.98
N LEU A 12 -14.20 -12.60 -34.59
CA LEU A 12 -15.03 -11.40 -34.81
C LEU A 12 -15.26 -11.11 -36.31
N LEU A 13 -14.30 -11.44 -37.17
CA LEU A 13 -14.45 -11.30 -38.62
C LEU A 13 -15.34 -12.39 -39.26
N ARG A 14 -15.56 -13.54 -38.59
CA ARG A 14 -16.44 -14.60 -39.11
C ARG A 14 -17.92 -14.37 -38.81
N THR A 15 -18.26 -13.60 -37.79
CA THR A 15 -19.66 -13.30 -37.43
C THR A 15 -20.32 -12.27 -38.34
N THR A 16 -19.56 -11.61 -39.23
CA THR A 16 -20.08 -10.68 -40.24
C THR A 16 -20.21 -11.30 -41.63
N SER A 17 -19.84 -12.57 -41.81
CA SER A 17 -20.01 -13.26 -43.09
C SER A 17 -21.38 -13.95 -43.16
N PRO A 18 -22.26 -13.59 -44.11
CA PRO A 18 -23.61 -14.14 -44.21
C PRO A 18 -23.66 -15.63 -44.62
N SER A 19 -22.51 -16.27 -44.87
CA SER A 19 -22.42 -17.66 -45.31
C SER A 19 -21.80 -18.61 -44.27
N ALA A 20 -21.54 -18.17 -43.03
CA ALA A 20 -20.94 -19.01 -42.01
C ALA A 20 -21.99 -19.93 -41.35
N PRO A 21 -21.69 -21.22 -41.12
CA PRO A 21 -22.60 -22.13 -40.44
C PRO A 21 -22.84 -21.67 -38.98
N PRO A 22 -24.06 -21.88 -38.44
CA PRO A 22 -24.40 -21.45 -37.09
C PRO A 22 -23.51 -22.14 -36.06
N ILE A 23 -22.89 -21.34 -35.20
CA ILE A 23 -22.04 -21.84 -34.11
C ILE A 23 -22.94 -22.50 -33.06
N PRO A 24 -22.64 -23.75 -32.62
CA PRO A 24 -23.39 -24.40 -31.55
C PRO A 24 -23.41 -23.58 -30.26
N LYS A 25 -24.57 -23.44 -29.63
CA LYS A 25 -24.77 -22.65 -28.39
C LYS A 25 -23.79 -23.05 -27.27
N ALA A 26 -23.47 -24.33 -27.15
CA ALA A 26 -22.50 -24.84 -26.18
C ALA A 26 -21.10 -24.25 -26.40
N GLN A 27 -20.71 -24.06 -27.65
CA GLN A 27 -19.41 -23.52 -28.04
C GLN A 27 -19.32 -22.01 -27.74
N VAL A 28 -20.42 -21.27 -27.95
CA VAL A 28 -20.53 -19.83 -27.59
C VAL A 28 -20.42 -19.65 -26.07
N LEU A 29 -21.11 -20.48 -25.29
CA LEU A 29 -21.08 -20.39 -23.82
C LEU A 29 -19.70 -20.73 -23.24
N GLN A 30 -19.03 -21.74 -23.81
CA GLN A 30 -17.67 -22.10 -23.40
C GLN A 30 -16.66 -21.01 -23.75
N GLN A 31 -16.80 -20.39 -24.93
CA GLN A 31 -15.94 -19.27 -25.32
C GLN A 31 -16.16 -18.05 -24.43
N MET A 32 -17.41 -17.70 -24.11
CA MET A 32 -17.72 -16.58 -23.23
C MET A 32 -17.12 -16.77 -21.83
N LYS A 33 -17.13 -18.00 -21.30
CA LYS A 33 -16.46 -18.34 -20.04
C LYS A 33 -14.94 -18.16 -20.13
N ILE A 34 -14.30 -18.66 -21.19
CA ILE A 34 -12.84 -18.53 -21.37
C ILE A 34 -12.43 -17.05 -21.46
N THR A 35 -13.18 -16.24 -22.22
CA THR A 35 -12.90 -14.80 -22.35
C THR A 35 -13.05 -14.08 -21.02
N LEU A 36 -14.09 -14.39 -20.24
CA LEU A 36 -14.31 -13.78 -18.93
C LEU A 36 -13.23 -14.18 -17.91
N THR A 37 -12.80 -15.44 -17.90
CA THR A 37 -11.73 -15.93 -17.03
C THR A 37 -10.37 -15.30 -17.39
N CYS A 38 -10.04 -15.17 -18.67
CA CYS A 38 -8.83 -14.48 -19.11
C CYS A 38 -8.87 -12.98 -18.77
N LEU A 39 -10.03 -12.34 -18.90
CA LEU A 39 -10.20 -10.92 -18.56
C LEU A 39 -10.05 -10.70 -17.04
N ALA A 40 -10.62 -11.57 -16.21
CA ALA A 40 -10.43 -11.53 -14.76
C ALA A 40 -8.95 -11.72 -14.38
N ALA A 41 -8.27 -12.70 -15.00
CA ALA A 41 -6.84 -12.95 -14.76
C ALA A 41 -5.92 -11.81 -15.22
N LEU A 42 -6.36 -10.97 -16.17
CA LEU A 42 -5.63 -9.79 -16.64
C LEU A 42 -5.92 -8.52 -15.83
N ILE A 43 -7.08 -8.44 -15.18
CA ILE A 43 -7.47 -7.28 -14.35
C ILE A 43 -6.96 -7.43 -12.91
N LEU A 44 -6.93 -8.64 -12.36
CA LEU A 44 -6.55 -8.89 -10.96
C LEU A 44 -5.11 -8.52 -10.57
N PRO A 45 -4.06 -8.71 -11.40
CA PRO A 45 -2.69 -8.42 -10.97
C PRO A 45 -2.27 -6.94 -11.11
N ASN A 46 -3.10 -6.08 -11.74
CA ASN A 46 -2.74 -4.68 -12.01
C ASN A 46 -3.35 -3.68 -11.05
N VAL A 47 -4.07 -4.13 -10.02
CA VAL A 47 -4.32 -3.27 -8.85
C VAL A 47 -3.04 -3.29 -8.01
N ALA A 48 -1.96 -2.72 -8.57
CA ALA A 48 -0.80 -2.29 -7.80
C ALA A 48 -1.31 -1.19 -6.87
N LEU A 49 -1.88 -1.60 -5.74
CA LEU A 49 -2.35 -0.72 -4.71
C LEU A 49 -1.16 0.15 -4.33
N ALA A 50 -1.31 1.46 -4.49
CA ALA A 50 -0.27 2.42 -4.14
C ALA A 50 -0.09 2.37 -2.62
N GLN A 51 0.82 1.51 -2.16
CA GLN A 51 1.14 1.31 -0.76
C GLN A 51 2.00 2.46 -0.26
N HIS A 52 1.51 3.16 0.74
CA HIS A 52 2.21 4.17 1.50
C HIS A 52 2.70 3.54 2.80
N TYR A 53 3.72 4.15 3.40
CA TYR A 53 4.44 3.54 4.50
C TYR A 53 4.72 4.55 5.60
N ALA A 54 4.56 4.14 6.85
CA ALA A 54 4.96 4.90 8.03
C ALA A 54 6.07 4.16 8.78
N CYS A 55 7.06 4.92 9.17
CA CYS A 55 8.25 4.52 9.89
C CYS A 55 8.30 5.32 11.17
N MET A 56 8.36 4.66 12.32
CA MET A 56 8.34 5.31 13.61
C MET A 56 9.48 4.80 14.48
N ARG A 57 10.15 5.71 15.18
CA ARG A 57 11.04 5.40 16.30
C ARG A 57 10.62 6.16 17.53
N VAL A 58 10.48 5.43 18.62
CA VAL A 58 10.24 5.95 19.96
C VAL A 58 11.51 5.74 20.77
N PHE A 59 12.16 6.82 21.16
CA PHE A 59 13.32 6.80 22.05
C PHE A 59 12.87 7.17 23.46
N ALA A 60 13.10 6.28 24.43
CA ALA A 60 12.89 6.58 25.84
C ALA A 60 14.11 7.32 26.39
N GLY A 61 14.04 8.65 26.47
CA GLY A 61 15.03 9.46 27.16
C GLY A 61 14.76 9.54 28.66
N HIS A 62 15.78 9.93 29.43
CA HIS A 62 15.67 10.09 30.89
C HIS A 62 14.60 11.11 31.33
N TYR A 63 14.27 12.08 30.48
CA TYR A 63 13.38 13.20 30.83
C TYR A 63 12.22 13.40 29.84
N ALA A 64 12.31 12.79 28.65
CA ALA A 64 11.35 12.94 27.57
C ALA A 64 11.45 11.73 26.64
N GLU A 65 10.33 11.35 26.05
CA GLU A 65 10.35 10.46 24.90
C GLU A 65 10.53 11.29 23.62
N VAL A 66 11.27 10.76 22.66
CA VAL A 66 11.44 11.38 21.33
C VAL A 66 10.80 10.47 20.31
N LEU A 67 9.85 11.03 19.55
CA LEU A 67 9.17 10.38 18.46
C LEU A 67 9.72 10.92 17.15
N HIS A 68 10.30 10.05 16.34
CA HIS A 68 10.69 10.34 14.96
C HIS A 68 9.77 9.57 14.04
N VAL A 69 9.09 10.26 13.12
CA VAL A 69 8.18 9.68 12.13
C VAL A 69 8.65 10.06 10.73
N ALA A 70 8.78 9.06 9.87
CA ALA A 70 8.96 9.23 8.44
C ALA A 70 7.82 8.54 7.69
N ILE A 71 7.22 9.21 6.72
CA ILE A 71 6.13 8.66 5.90
C ILE A 71 6.57 8.72 4.44
N PHE A 72 6.32 7.63 3.74
CA PHE A 72 6.71 7.42 2.36
C PHE A 72 5.48 7.23 1.46
N ASP A 73 5.54 7.78 0.25
CA ASP A 73 4.57 7.48 -0.80
C ASP A 73 4.81 6.09 -1.44
N SER A 74 3.95 5.71 -2.39
CA SER A 74 4.09 4.46 -3.14
C SER A 74 5.35 4.34 -4.00
N ASN A 75 5.97 5.47 -4.33
CA ASN A 75 7.26 5.54 -5.02
C ASN A 75 8.44 5.53 -4.03
N ARG A 76 8.16 5.34 -2.73
CA ARG A 76 9.13 5.36 -1.64
C ARG A 76 9.84 6.71 -1.45
N ASN A 77 9.22 7.81 -1.89
CA ASN A 77 9.67 9.16 -1.59
C ASN A 77 9.14 9.60 -0.23
N ILE A 78 9.93 10.40 0.48
CA ILE A 78 9.53 10.96 1.77
C ILE A 78 8.47 12.04 1.56
N ILE A 79 7.32 11.89 2.21
CA ILE A 79 6.23 12.86 2.25
C ILE A 79 6.13 13.60 3.59
N MET A 80 6.63 12.97 4.66
CA MET A 80 6.78 13.57 5.99
C MET A 80 8.02 12.98 6.66
N ASP A 81 8.77 13.80 7.37
CA ASP A 81 9.95 13.40 8.14
C ASP A 81 10.11 14.41 9.29
N GLU A 82 9.65 14.01 10.47
CA GLU A 82 9.47 14.91 11.60
C GLU A 82 9.91 14.25 12.91
N THR A 83 10.59 15.02 13.75
CA THR A 83 11.03 14.58 15.08
C THR A 83 10.46 15.50 16.13
N LYS A 84 9.85 14.91 17.17
CA LYS A 84 9.22 15.65 18.26
C LYS A 84 9.56 15.01 19.60
N SER A 85 10.10 15.81 20.51
CA SER A 85 10.25 15.44 21.92
C SER A 85 8.96 15.71 22.69
N PHE A 86 8.63 14.87 23.66
CA PHE A 86 7.45 15.05 24.49
C PHE A 86 7.64 14.56 25.93
N VAL A 87 6.90 15.20 26.83
CA VAL A 87 6.86 14.89 28.26
C VAL A 87 5.39 14.77 28.65
N GLY A 88 4.97 13.60 29.15
CA GLY A 88 3.66 13.41 29.78
C GLY A 88 2.42 13.44 28.86
N ASN A 89 2.57 13.53 27.54
CA ASN A 89 1.45 13.44 26.60
C ASN A 89 1.22 11.99 26.15
N ASP A 90 -0.06 11.60 26.09
CA ASP A 90 -0.46 10.30 25.55
C ASP A 90 -0.77 10.35 24.05
N HIS A 91 -1.07 11.52 23.49
CA HIS A 91 -1.45 11.66 22.08
C HIS A 91 -0.48 12.57 21.33
N PHE A 92 -0.08 12.13 20.15
CA PHE A 92 0.95 12.76 19.34
C PHE A 92 0.39 13.10 17.98
N THR A 93 0.37 14.39 17.68
CA THR A 93 0.07 14.88 16.34
C THR A 93 1.31 15.58 15.77
N MET A 94 1.73 15.12 14.60
CA MET A 94 2.71 15.77 13.74
C MET A 94 1.99 16.33 12.52
N LYS A 95 2.36 17.54 12.08
CA LYS A 95 1.73 18.18 10.92
C LYS A 95 2.77 18.98 10.15
N ASN A 96 2.77 18.85 8.83
CA ASN A 96 3.54 19.68 7.91
C ASN A 96 2.62 20.30 6.84
N GLY A 97 3.21 20.94 5.82
CA GLY A 97 2.44 21.54 4.72
C GLY A 97 1.68 20.53 3.84
N ARG A 98 2.01 19.23 3.94
CA ARG A 98 1.43 18.16 3.12
C ARG A 98 0.47 17.27 3.88
N GLY A 99 0.56 17.19 5.21
CA GLY A 99 -0.27 16.27 5.97
C GLY A 99 -0.13 16.30 7.48
N ARG A 100 -0.78 15.33 8.11
CA ARG A 100 -0.87 15.08 9.55
C ARG A 100 -0.60 13.59 9.80
N PHE A 101 0.12 13.29 10.88
CA PHE A 101 0.24 11.95 11.45
C PHE A 101 -0.19 12.00 12.90
N ASP A 102 -1.02 11.06 13.33
CA ASP A 102 -1.41 10.90 14.72
C ASP A 102 -1.05 9.51 15.26
N TRP A 103 -0.55 9.48 16.49
CA TRP A 103 -0.26 8.26 17.22
C TRP A 103 -0.53 8.46 18.70
N ARG A 104 -0.94 7.40 19.42
CA ARG A 104 -1.11 7.44 20.87
C ARG A 104 -0.04 6.57 21.53
N ARG A 105 0.51 7.01 22.66
CA ARG A 105 1.52 6.28 23.44
C ARG A 105 1.03 4.87 23.73
N TYR A 106 1.91 3.90 23.50
CA TYR A 106 1.63 2.46 23.62
C TYR A 106 0.53 1.93 22.68
N SER A 107 0.04 2.73 21.75
CA SER A 107 -0.87 2.26 20.70
C SER A 107 -0.09 1.48 19.65
N ASP A 108 -0.70 0.41 19.18
CA ASP A 108 -0.30 -0.26 17.94
C ASP A 108 -0.99 0.32 16.71
N ASN A 109 -1.84 1.34 16.91
CA ASN A 109 -2.53 2.04 15.86
C ASN A 109 -2.00 3.47 15.68
N TRP A 110 -2.00 3.93 14.44
CA TRP A 110 -1.66 5.28 14.01
C TRP A 110 -2.66 5.75 12.95
N SER A 111 -2.73 7.05 12.68
CA SER A 111 -3.54 7.59 11.58
C SER A 111 -2.80 8.66 10.81
N ALA A 112 -3.26 8.94 9.60
CA ALA A 112 -2.67 9.97 8.77
C ALA A 112 -3.67 10.67 7.87
N ALA A 113 -3.38 11.94 7.58
CA ALA A 113 -4.07 12.72 6.58
C ALA A 113 -3.06 13.37 5.65
N PHE A 114 -3.22 13.24 4.33
CA PHE A 114 -2.33 13.85 3.33
C PHE A 114 -3.13 14.45 2.19
N ASP A 115 -2.62 15.56 1.65
CA ASP A 115 -3.18 16.24 0.48
C ASP A 115 -4.69 16.56 0.65
N GLY A 116 -5.08 16.93 1.88
CA GLY A 116 -6.46 17.28 2.22
C GLY A 116 -7.40 16.09 2.45
N ARG A 117 -6.91 14.85 2.41
CA ARG A 117 -7.69 13.63 2.68
C ARG A 117 -7.23 12.97 3.98
N ASP A 118 -8.19 12.59 4.82
CA ASP A 118 -7.94 11.69 5.96
C ASP A 118 -7.96 10.25 5.44
N TRP A 119 -6.86 9.52 5.67
CA TRP A 119 -6.69 8.14 5.26
C TRP A 119 -7.18 7.17 6.35
N GLY A 120 -7.47 7.65 7.56
CA GLY A 120 -8.01 6.84 8.64
C GLY A 120 -6.93 6.21 9.50
N THR A 121 -7.30 5.16 10.21
CA THR A 121 -6.50 4.54 11.27
C THR A 121 -6.00 3.17 10.83
N TYR A 122 -4.74 2.90 11.09
CA TYR A 122 -3.99 1.74 10.65
C TYR A 122 -3.23 1.11 11.80
N SER A 123 -3.01 -0.19 11.72
CA SER A 123 -2.15 -0.91 12.67
C SER A 123 -0.69 -0.85 12.23
N PHE A 124 0.24 -0.96 13.17
CA PHE A 124 1.64 -1.30 12.88
C PHE A 124 1.75 -2.80 12.66
N GLN A 125 2.36 -3.20 11.55
CA GLN A 125 2.53 -4.61 11.17
C GLN A 125 3.77 -5.20 11.84
N GLU A 126 4.78 -4.38 12.13
CA GLU A 126 5.99 -4.82 12.82
C GLU A 126 6.39 -3.82 13.90
N THR A 127 6.75 -4.34 15.07
CA THR A 127 7.39 -3.60 16.16
C THR A 127 8.62 -4.36 16.60
N TRP A 128 9.75 -3.68 16.77
CA TRP A 128 10.96 -4.28 17.31
C TRP A 128 11.71 -3.30 18.21
N SER A 129 12.31 -3.83 19.27
CA SER A 129 13.12 -3.06 20.20
C SER A 129 14.59 -3.07 19.80
N GLY A 130 15.20 -1.89 19.81
CA GLY A 130 16.64 -1.69 19.82
C GLY A 130 17.14 -1.43 21.25
N LEU A 131 18.45 -1.15 21.37
CA LEU A 131 19.10 -0.93 22.67
C LEU A 131 18.51 0.24 23.48
N THR A 132 18.07 1.30 22.79
CA THR A 132 17.57 2.53 23.42
C THR A 132 16.29 3.05 22.77
N SER A 133 15.70 2.29 21.86
CA SER A 133 14.55 2.76 21.08
C SER A 133 13.68 1.62 20.63
N ASP A 134 12.38 1.82 20.64
CA ASP A 134 11.43 0.96 19.94
C ASP A 134 11.17 1.51 18.56
N PHE A 135 11.08 0.61 17.59
CA PHE A 135 10.79 0.93 16.21
C PHE A 135 9.48 0.27 15.82
N LYS A 136 8.65 1.00 15.06
CA LYS A 136 7.42 0.48 14.48
C LYS A 136 7.37 0.82 13.00
N ILE A 137 6.87 -0.13 12.21
CA ILE A 137 6.56 0.08 10.79
C ILE A 137 5.11 -0.21 10.57
N GLY A 138 4.48 0.65 9.76
CA GLY A 138 3.29 0.18 9.10
C GLY A 138 3.00 0.71 7.72
N CYS A 139 1.96 0.15 7.13
CA CYS A 139 1.56 0.40 5.75
C CYS A 139 0.08 0.79 5.67
N TYR A 140 -0.24 1.57 4.66
CA TYR A 140 -1.61 1.76 4.21
C TYR A 140 -1.66 1.86 2.70
N ASP A 141 -2.82 1.61 2.11
CA ASP A 141 -3.06 1.90 0.70
C ASP A 141 -4.28 2.79 0.47
N LEU A 142 -4.48 3.17 -0.79
CA LEU A 142 -5.61 3.99 -1.22
C LEU A 142 -6.97 3.29 -1.08
N SER A 143 -6.98 1.98 -0.82
CA SER A 143 -8.19 1.20 -0.52
C SER A 143 -8.49 1.14 0.99
N HIS A 144 -7.69 1.83 1.81
CA HIS A 144 -7.74 1.80 3.28
C HIS A 144 -7.36 0.43 3.86
N SER A 145 -6.56 -0.34 3.14
CA SER A 145 -6.03 -1.60 3.65
C SER A 145 -4.74 -1.39 4.42
N ASP A 146 -4.57 -2.13 5.51
CA ASP A 146 -3.45 -2.05 6.45
C ASP A 146 -2.52 -3.27 6.32
N TYR A 147 -2.26 -3.76 5.12
CA TYR A 147 -1.26 -4.82 4.91
C TYR A 147 -0.02 -4.28 4.18
N CYS A 148 1.15 -4.68 4.67
CA CYS A 148 2.41 -4.55 3.96
C CYS A 148 2.62 -5.78 3.08
N LEU A 149 3.09 -5.60 1.85
CA LEU A 149 3.68 -6.73 1.13
C LEU A 149 4.99 -7.15 1.83
N GLU A 150 5.18 -8.45 2.03
CA GLU A 150 6.32 -9.01 2.78
C GLU A 150 7.68 -8.55 2.22
N ASP A 151 7.83 -8.54 0.90
CA ASP A 151 9.02 -8.04 0.19
C ASP A 151 9.26 -6.54 0.41
N SER A 152 8.20 -5.76 0.65
CA SER A 152 8.31 -4.33 0.92
C SER A 152 8.72 -4.06 2.37
N LEU A 153 8.33 -4.91 3.32
CA LEU A 153 8.62 -4.72 4.74
C LEU A 153 10.13 -4.75 5.03
N ALA A 154 10.86 -5.69 4.44
CA ALA A 154 12.31 -5.80 4.63
C ALA A 154 13.08 -4.58 4.09
N ASP A 155 12.74 -4.09 2.89
CA ASP A 155 13.36 -2.88 2.33
C ASP A 155 12.99 -1.63 3.14
N LEU A 156 11.71 -1.52 3.53
CA LEU A 156 11.23 -0.44 4.36
C LEU A 156 11.98 -0.40 5.67
N LYS A 157 12.16 -1.53 6.35
CA LYS A 157 12.95 -1.62 7.58
C LYS A 157 14.36 -1.08 7.40
N LYS A 158 15.03 -1.45 6.31
CA LYS A 158 16.37 -0.93 5.98
C LYS A 158 16.36 0.58 5.69
N LYS A 159 15.30 1.12 5.08
CA LYS A 159 15.15 2.57 4.83
C LYS A 159 14.81 3.34 6.10
N CYS A 160 13.85 2.85 6.88
CA CYS A 160 13.49 3.29 8.23
C CYS A 160 14.76 3.47 9.07
N LEU A 161 15.56 2.40 9.18
CA LEU A 161 16.76 2.39 10.02
C LEU A 161 17.84 3.33 9.52
N ARG A 162 18.01 3.48 8.20
CA ARG A 162 18.95 4.47 7.66
C ARG A 162 18.49 5.88 8.01
N LYS A 163 17.25 6.19 7.65
CA LYS A 163 16.71 7.54 7.75
C LYS A 163 16.58 8.05 9.19
N ILE A 164 16.28 7.15 10.13
CA ILE A 164 16.10 7.49 11.53
C ILE A 164 17.44 7.55 12.30
N ASN A 165 18.53 7.05 11.72
CA ASN A 165 19.87 7.13 12.31
C ASN A 165 20.78 8.18 11.65
N ASP A 166 20.37 8.75 10.51
CA ASP A 166 21.01 9.89 9.85
C ASP A 166 20.67 11.20 10.56
#